data_AF-A0A3E4QSK0-F1
#
_entry.id   AF-A0A3E4QSK0-F1
#
_cell.length_a   1.000
_cell.length_b   1.000
_cell.length_c   1.000
_cell.angle_alpha   90.00
_cell.angle_beta   90.00
_cell.angle_gamma   90.00
#
_symmetry.space_group_name_H-M   'P 1'
#
loop_
_entity.id
_entity.type
_entity.pdbx_description
1 polymer ?
#
loop_
_entity_poly.entity_id
_entity_poly.type
_entity_poly.pdbx_seq_one_letter_code
_entity_poly.pdbx_strand_id
1 'polypeptide(L)'
;MAEKEVIEMVDGASEVSTEQAPAQDFAAKLNEDDTVEAESDAEVEVEEDELDTDDSLTYSNGVIEKIVALATREVPHVLGMKGNLMHFVQEQFGAENLTKGVTVEVTDDNRVVVNISVIIEYGAYAPDIFDDVKTRVTERLAAMTGLEVAGINLRIDDVVTPEEYAERQKHLIDNLKADDED
;
A
#
# COMPACT_ATOMS: atom_id res chain seq x y z
N MET A 1 -4.02 53.33 -2.47
CA MET A 1 -4.08 54.12 -3.73
C MET A 1 -3.07 53.51 -4.66
N ALA A 2 -3.56 52.85 -5.69
CA ALA A 2 -2.75 52.33 -6.79
C ALA A 2 -2.55 53.43 -7.81
N GLU A 3 -1.38 53.49 -8.44
CA GLU A 3 -1.28 53.93 -9.83
C GLU A 3 -0.11 53.19 -10.49
N LYS A 4 -0.36 52.86 -11.75
CA LYS A 4 0.25 51.85 -12.60
C LYS A 4 0.46 52.57 -13.93
N GLU A 5 1.64 52.47 -14.52
CA GLU A 5 1.87 52.56 -15.98
C GLU A 5 3.33 52.13 -16.22
N VAL A 6 3.80 51.57 -17.33
CA VAL A 6 3.30 50.93 -18.57
C VAL A 6 4.59 50.49 -19.26
N ILE A 7 4.69 49.26 -19.78
CA ILE A 7 5.45 48.96 -21.02
C ILE A 7 4.68 47.89 -21.81
N GLU A 8 4.27 48.29 -23.01
CA GLU A 8 3.62 47.51 -24.09
C GLU A 8 4.62 46.54 -24.78
N MET A 9 4.20 45.30 -25.04
CA MET A 9 3.69 44.70 -26.30
C MET A 9 4.73 44.39 -27.38
N VAL A 10 4.61 43.17 -27.93
CA VAL A 10 4.77 42.70 -29.35
C VAL A 10 5.44 41.32 -29.34
N ASP A 11 5.11 40.31 -30.15
CA ASP A 11 3.98 39.82 -30.98
C ASP A 11 4.59 38.61 -31.75
N GLY A 12 3.75 37.67 -32.24
CA GLY A 12 4.12 36.73 -33.31
C GLY A 12 4.57 35.34 -32.81
N ALA A 13 3.75 34.29 -32.80
CA ALA A 13 3.06 33.58 -33.90
C ALA A 13 3.97 32.66 -34.73
N SER A 14 3.36 31.54 -35.18
CA SER A 14 3.78 30.56 -36.20
C SER A 14 4.68 29.39 -35.72
N GLU A 15 4.51 28.13 -36.14
CA GLU A 15 3.55 27.44 -37.01
C GLU A 15 3.71 25.91 -36.83
N VAL A 16 2.61 25.17 -37.01
CA VAL A 16 2.58 23.70 -37.15
C VAL A 16 3.05 23.33 -38.55
N SER A 17 3.96 22.36 -38.68
CA SER A 17 4.41 21.83 -39.97
C SER A 17 4.01 20.36 -40.13
N THR A 18 3.03 20.14 -41.01
CA THR A 18 2.81 18.87 -41.73
C THR A 18 3.73 18.91 -42.96
N GLU A 19 4.44 17.82 -43.30
CA GLU A 19 4.43 17.24 -44.66
C GLU A 19 5.27 15.96 -44.77
N GLN A 20 4.86 15.15 -45.72
CA GLN A 20 5.16 13.75 -46.04
C GLN A 20 6.00 13.68 -47.33
N ALA A 21 6.85 12.65 -47.50
CA ALA A 21 7.24 12.00 -48.78
C ALA A 21 8.56 11.18 -48.65
N PRO A 22 8.92 10.26 -49.58
CA PRO A 22 8.13 9.47 -50.54
C PRO A 22 8.52 7.97 -50.62
N ALA A 23 7.74 7.20 -51.39
CA ALA A 23 8.01 5.83 -51.86
C ALA A 23 8.79 5.81 -53.19
N GLN A 24 9.62 4.77 -53.41
CA GLN A 24 10.06 4.23 -54.73
C GLN A 24 10.42 2.73 -54.50
N ASP A 25 9.64 1.74 -54.96
CA ASP A 25 9.49 1.20 -56.32
C ASP A 25 10.72 0.42 -56.83
N PHE A 26 10.63 -0.92 -56.85
CA PHE A 26 11.29 -1.76 -57.85
C PHE A 26 10.51 -3.06 -58.04
N ALA A 27 9.99 -3.21 -59.25
CA ALA A 27 9.11 -4.28 -59.69
C ALA A 27 9.83 -5.58 -60.11
N ALA A 28 9.12 -6.68 -59.87
CA ALA A 28 8.93 -7.87 -60.71
C ALA A 28 10.12 -8.76 -61.11
N LYS A 29 9.96 -10.07 -60.83
CA LYS A 29 9.78 -11.10 -61.88
C LYS A 29 9.30 -12.43 -61.30
N LEU A 30 8.18 -12.90 -61.84
CA LEU A 30 7.66 -14.27 -61.74
C LEU A 30 8.50 -15.24 -62.57
N ASN A 31 8.52 -16.52 -62.18
CA ASN A 31 8.49 -17.67 -63.08
C ASN A 31 7.82 -18.86 -62.37
N GLU A 32 6.95 -19.52 -63.12
CA GLU A 32 6.14 -20.71 -62.79
C GLU A 32 6.91 -22.03 -62.97
N ASP A 33 6.42 -23.03 -62.23
CA ASP A 33 6.43 -24.48 -62.50
C ASP A 33 7.70 -25.31 -62.18
N ASP A 34 7.65 -26.08 -61.08
CA ASP A 34 7.97 -27.51 -61.07
C ASP A 34 7.36 -28.16 -59.80
N THR A 35 6.41 -29.07 -59.99
CA THR A 35 5.77 -29.89 -58.96
C THR A 35 6.70 -30.99 -58.47
N VAL A 36 6.80 -31.25 -57.14
CA VAL A 36 6.79 -32.62 -56.58
C VAL A 36 6.81 -32.69 -55.03
N GLU A 37 5.91 -33.55 -54.54
CA GLU A 37 5.98 -34.43 -53.36
C GLU A 37 5.73 -33.80 -51.97
N ALA A 38 4.52 -34.10 -51.48
CA ALA A 38 4.08 -33.93 -50.11
C ALA A 38 4.75 -34.94 -49.18
N GLU A 39 5.31 -34.48 -48.05
CA GLU A 39 5.57 -35.31 -46.87
C GLU A 39 5.36 -34.45 -45.60
N SER A 40 4.17 -34.60 -45.00
CA SER A 40 3.79 -34.36 -43.60
C SER A 40 4.19 -33.04 -42.90
N ASP A 41 3.37 -32.01 -43.07
CA ASP A 41 3.11 -31.05 -42.00
C ASP A 41 2.17 -31.73 -40.97
N ALA A 42 2.76 -32.34 -39.95
CA ALA A 42 2.02 -32.69 -38.75
C ALA A 42 1.76 -31.39 -37.99
N GLU A 43 0.61 -30.78 -38.24
CA GLU A 43 0.04 -29.76 -37.36
C GLU A 43 -0.13 -30.40 -35.99
N VAL A 44 0.79 -30.12 -35.07
CA VAL A 44 0.55 -30.37 -33.65
C VAL A 44 -0.47 -29.32 -33.25
N GLU A 45 -1.75 -29.66 -33.37
CA GLU A 45 -2.81 -29.00 -32.61
C GLU A 45 -2.47 -29.24 -31.14
N VAL A 46 -1.75 -28.27 -30.55
CA VAL A 46 -1.68 -28.16 -29.11
C VAL A 46 -3.07 -27.70 -28.73
N GLU A 47 -3.95 -28.65 -28.40
CA GLU A 47 -5.13 -28.36 -27.61
C GLU A 47 -4.58 -27.81 -26.28
N GLU A 48 -4.48 -26.48 -26.20
CA GLU A 48 -4.28 -25.78 -24.95
C GLU A 48 -5.58 -26.01 -24.16
N ASP A 49 -5.63 -27.12 -23.42
CA ASP A 49 -6.60 -27.31 -22.36
C ASP A 49 -6.39 -26.13 -21.39
N GLU A 50 -7.15 -25.06 -21.57
CA GLU A 50 -7.31 -24.01 -20.57
C GLU A 50 -7.88 -24.69 -19.32
N LEU A 51 -6.98 -25.09 -18.43
CA LEU A 51 -7.33 -25.57 -17.11
C LEU A 51 -7.90 -24.38 -16.34
N ASP A 52 -9.22 -24.20 -16.40
CA ASP A 52 -9.96 -23.32 -15.51
C ASP A 52 -9.55 -23.66 -14.06
N THR A 53 -8.65 -22.87 -13.50
CA THR A 53 -8.12 -23.09 -12.16
C THR A 53 -8.85 -22.15 -11.21
N ASP A 54 -9.58 -22.71 -10.24
CA ASP A 54 -10.30 -21.97 -9.19
C ASP A 54 -9.34 -21.42 -8.11
N ASP A 55 -8.28 -20.71 -8.52
CA ASP A 55 -7.33 -20.13 -7.58
C ASP A 55 -7.96 -18.95 -6.80
N SER A 56 -7.73 -18.90 -5.48
CA SER A 56 -8.20 -17.80 -4.63
C SER A 56 -7.12 -17.31 -3.68
N LEU A 57 -7.11 -16.00 -3.41
CA LEU A 57 -6.20 -15.33 -2.49
C LEU A 57 -7.02 -14.63 -1.41
N THR A 58 -6.86 -15.07 -0.17
CA THR A 58 -7.56 -14.50 0.99
C THR A 58 -6.55 -14.16 2.09
N TYR A 59 -6.76 -13.04 2.76
CA TYR A 59 -5.93 -12.61 3.89
C TYR A 59 -6.68 -12.83 5.20
N SER A 60 -6.02 -13.43 6.19
CA SER A 60 -6.55 -13.46 7.55
C SER A 60 -6.59 -12.05 8.14
N ASN A 61 -7.62 -11.72 8.92
CA ASN A 61 -7.76 -10.41 9.57
C ASN A 61 -6.49 -10.02 10.36
N GLY A 62 -5.89 -10.96 11.08
CA GLY A 62 -4.65 -10.71 11.84
C GLY A 62 -3.46 -10.25 10.99
N VAL A 63 -3.39 -10.66 9.71
CA VAL A 63 -2.35 -10.18 8.78
C VAL A 63 -2.60 -8.72 8.42
N ILE A 64 -3.86 -8.38 8.11
CA ILE A 64 -4.24 -7.01 7.77
C ILE A 64 -4.02 -6.09 8.99
N GLU A 65 -4.47 -6.52 10.17
CA GLU A 65 -4.24 -5.81 11.43
C GLU A 65 -2.75 -5.60 11.73
N LYS A 66 -1.90 -6.61 11.46
CA LYS A 66 -0.44 -6.49 11.63
C LYS A 66 0.14 -5.42 10.71
N ILE A 67 -0.28 -5.38 9.45
CA ILE A 67 0.17 -4.37 8.49
C ILE A 67 -0.23 -2.98 8.96
N VAL A 68 -1.50 -2.80 9.36
CA VAL A 68 -2.02 -1.54 9.89
C VAL A 68 -1.25 -1.11 11.14
N ALA A 69 -1.01 -2.03 12.08
CA ALA A 69 -0.32 -1.74 13.32
C ALA A 69 1.12 -1.28 13.06
N LEU A 70 1.83 -1.92 12.12
CA LEU A 70 3.18 -1.50 11.74
C LEU A 70 3.17 -0.15 11.02
N ALA A 71 2.29 0.05 10.05
CA ALA A 71 2.16 1.33 9.32
C ALA A 71 1.82 2.50 10.27
N THR A 72 0.96 2.26 11.26
CA THR A 72 0.57 3.28 12.25
C THR A 72 1.75 3.68 13.14
N ARG A 73 2.68 2.76 13.42
CA ARG A 73 3.89 3.04 14.23
C ARG A 73 4.96 3.83 13.49
N GLU A 74 4.88 3.90 12.16
CA GLU A 74 5.78 4.73 11.34
C GLU A 74 5.37 6.21 11.34
N VAL A 75 4.18 6.54 11.87
CA VAL A 75 3.66 7.90 11.92
C VAL A 75 4.31 8.66 13.10
N PRO A 76 4.86 9.86 12.87
CA PRO A 76 5.39 10.69 13.94
C PRO A 76 4.35 10.98 15.02
N HIS A 77 4.82 11.16 16.27
CA HIS A 77 3.97 11.46 17.43
C HIS A 77 2.99 10.36 17.86
N VAL A 78 2.90 9.25 17.13
CA VAL A 78 2.24 8.03 17.61
C VAL A 78 3.20 7.26 18.50
N LEU A 79 2.98 7.32 19.81
CA LEU A 79 3.84 6.65 20.79
C LEU A 79 3.56 5.15 20.84
N GLY A 80 2.30 4.75 20.66
CA GLY A 80 1.95 3.35 20.56
C GLY A 80 0.45 3.10 20.46
N MET A 81 0.08 1.83 20.59
CA MET A 81 -1.30 1.36 20.42
C MET A 81 -1.76 0.64 21.69
N LYS A 82 -3.08 0.71 21.95
CA LYS A 82 -3.66 0.12 23.16
C LYS A 82 -3.47 -1.40 23.20
N GLY A 83 -2.68 -1.88 24.16
CA GLY A 83 -2.43 -3.31 24.37
C GLY A 83 -1.12 -3.84 23.78
N ASN A 84 -0.36 -3.00 23.06
CA ASN A 84 0.95 -3.36 22.50
C ASN A 84 2.12 -3.23 23.51
N LEU A 85 1.85 -2.69 24.71
CA LEU A 85 2.79 -2.67 25.85
C LEU A 85 3.19 -4.10 26.26
N MET A 86 2.22 -5.02 26.38
CA MET A 86 2.44 -6.40 26.85
C MET A 86 3.10 -7.33 25.82
N HIS A 87 3.07 -7.00 24.52
CA HIS A 87 3.53 -7.90 23.47
C HIS A 87 5.06 -7.99 23.38
N PHE A 88 5.78 -6.94 23.77
CA PHE A 88 7.25 -6.93 23.72
C PHE A 88 7.90 -8.03 24.57
N VAL A 89 7.20 -8.54 25.59
CA VAL A 89 7.74 -9.55 26.50
C VAL A 89 7.17 -10.94 26.23
N GLN A 90 5.99 -11.03 25.61
CA GLN A 90 5.39 -12.30 25.16
C GLN A 90 5.98 -12.85 23.86
N GLU A 91 6.77 -12.06 23.12
CA GLU A 91 7.44 -12.54 21.89
C GLU A 91 8.49 -13.64 22.19
N GLN A 92 8.91 -13.80 23.45
CA GLN A 92 9.73 -14.94 23.90
C GLN A 92 8.91 -16.17 24.35
N PHE A 93 7.59 -16.03 24.54
CA PHE A 93 6.69 -17.07 25.07
C PHE A 93 5.49 -17.43 24.16
N GLY A 94 5.50 -17.02 22.89
CA GLY A 94 4.59 -17.57 21.88
C GLY A 94 3.14 -17.09 21.96
N ALA A 95 2.87 -15.90 22.50
CA ALA A 95 1.53 -15.31 22.48
C ALA A 95 1.42 -14.21 21.42
N GLU A 96 0.86 -14.62 20.29
CA GLU A 96 0.50 -13.87 19.09
C GLU A 96 -0.58 -12.79 19.34
N ASN A 97 -0.21 -11.56 19.67
CA ASN A 97 -1.17 -10.44 19.78
C ASN A 97 -0.58 -9.05 19.50
N LEU A 98 0.23 -8.88 18.43
CA LEU A 98 0.76 -7.56 18.02
C LEU A 98 -0.33 -6.63 17.46
N THR A 99 -1.58 -7.09 17.41
CA THR A 99 -2.72 -6.41 16.78
C THR A 99 -3.64 -5.73 17.78
N LYS A 100 -3.35 -5.82 19.10
CA LYS A 100 -4.17 -5.13 20.11
C LYS A 100 -4.18 -3.62 19.85
N GLY A 101 -5.40 -3.08 19.71
CA GLY A 101 -5.62 -1.68 19.35
C GLY A 101 -5.93 -1.46 17.87
N VAL A 102 -5.93 -2.51 17.05
CA VAL A 102 -6.46 -2.50 15.69
C VAL A 102 -7.59 -3.51 15.59
N THR A 103 -8.66 -3.14 14.88
CA THR A 103 -9.69 -4.09 14.47
C THR A 103 -10.06 -3.80 13.04
N VAL A 104 -10.11 -4.86 12.23
CA VAL A 104 -10.34 -4.78 10.80
C VAL A 104 -11.63 -5.51 10.44
N GLU A 105 -12.43 -4.86 9.60
CA GLU A 105 -13.61 -5.47 8.98
C GLU A 105 -13.44 -5.44 7.46
N VAL A 106 -13.47 -6.62 6.84
CA VAL A 106 -13.41 -6.78 5.38
C VAL A 106 -14.82 -6.98 4.85
N THR A 107 -15.16 -6.24 3.80
CA THR A 107 -16.44 -6.34 3.07
C THR A 107 -16.25 -7.19 1.83
N ASP A 108 -17.34 -7.74 1.29
CA ASP A 108 -17.34 -8.64 0.12
C ASP A 108 -16.71 -8.01 -1.15
N ASP A 109 -16.69 -6.67 -1.25
CA ASP A 109 -16.12 -5.94 -2.40
C ASP A 109 -14.59 -5.68 -2.30
N ASN A 110 -13.82 -6.50 -1.56
CA ASN A 110 -12.40 -6.26 -1.25
C ASN A 110 -12.11 -4.91 -0.55
N ARG A 111 -13.13 -4.36 0.11
CA ARG A 111 -13.03 -3.09 0.83
C ARG A 111 -12.84 -3.34 2.31
N VAL A 112 -11.99 -2.53 2.95
CA VAL A 112 -11.65 -2.69 4.36
C VAL A 112 -11.95 -1.44 5.16
N VAL A 113 -12.57 -1.63 6.33
CA VAL A 113 -12.77 -0.60 7.35
C VAL A 113 -11.85 -0.91 8.52
N VAL A 114 -11.06 0.09 8.92
CA VAL A 114 -10.01 -0.08 9.92
C VAL A 114 -10.32 0.80 11.12
N ASN A 115 -10.33 0.19 12.31
CA ASN A 115 -10.47 0.88 13.58
C ASN A 115 -9.14 0.82 14.32
N ILE A 116 -8.64 1.98 14.75
CA ILE A 116 -7.29 2.14 15.32
C ILE A 116 -7.39 2.92 16.62
N SER A 117 -6.75 2.42 17.67
CA SER A 117 -6.69 2.99 19.01
C SER A 117 -5.23 3.32 19.38
N VAL A 118 -4.90 4.60 19.45
CA VAL A 118 -3.53 5.09 19.62
C VAL A 118 -3.32 5.92 20.88
N ILE A 119 -2.08 5.94 21.34
CA ILE A 119 -1.55 6.85 22.33
C ILE A 119 -0.64 7.84 21.59
N ILE A 120 -0.88 9.14 21.77
CA ILE A 120 -0.13 10.18 21.07
C ILE A 120 0.74 11.00 22.03
N GLU A 121 1.73 11.67 21.47
CA GLU A 121 2.62 12.57 22.18
C GLU A 121 1.91 13.85 22.65
N TYR A 122 2.19 14.26 23.89
CA TYR A 122 1.73 15.54 24.42
C TYR A 122 2.22 16.71 23.58
N GLY A 123 1.27 17.58 23.17
CA GLY A 123 1.56 18.76 22.36
C GLY A 123 1.44 18.54 20.85
N ALA A 124 1.22 17.31 20.38
CA ALA A 124 0.99 17.03 18.98
C ALA A 124 -0.46 17.35 18.52
N TYR A 125 -0.64 17.73 17.26
CA TYR A 125 -1.95 18.06 16.69
C TYR A 125 -2.64 16.81 16.12
N ALA A 126 -3.68 16.34 16.81
CA ALA A 126 -4.35 15.07 16.48
C ALA A 126 -4.92 14.99 15.05
N PRO A 127 -5.46 16.06 14.43
CA PRO A 127 -5.91 16.00 13.03
C PRO A 127 -4.78 15.72 12.04
N ASP A 128 -3.59 16.30 12.22
CA ASP A 128 -2.44 16.01 11.33
C ASP A 128 -2.02 14.54 11.49
N ILE A 129 -1.98 14.03 12.73
CA ILE A 129 -1.71 12.60 12.99
C ILE A 129 -2.75 11.72 12.29
N PHE A 130 -4.03 12.11 12.30
CA PHE A 130 -5.07 11.36 11.60
C PHE A 130 -4.82 11.28 10.10
N ASP A 131 -4.48 12.40 9.46
CA ASP A 131 -4.20 12.44 8.03
C ASP A 131 -2.94 11.63 7.67
N ASP A 132 -1.91 11.68 8.52
CA ASP A 132 -0.70 10.89 8.36
C ASP A 132 -0.98 9.39 8.51
N VAL A 133 -1.70 8.97 9.56
CA VAL A 133 -2.12 7.57 9.76
C VAL A 133 -2.95 7.09 8.58
N LYS A 134 -3.91 7.90 8.13
CA LYS A 134 -4.76 7.57 6.99
C LYS A 134 -3.93 7.29 5.73
N THR A 135 -3.01 8.20 5.42
CA THR A 135 -2.14 8.08 4.25
C THR A 135 -1.28 6.82 4.33
N ARG A 136 -0.56 6.61 5.44
CA ARG A 136 0.35 5.47 5.60
C ARG A 136 -0.36 4.13 5.59
N VAL A 137 -1.50 4.02 6.26
CA VAL A 137 -2.28 2.77 6.30
C VAL A 137 -2.83 2.44 4.92
N THR A 138 -3.40 3.42 4.20
CA THR A 138 -3.93 3.20 2.85
C THR A 138 -2.84 2.79 1.88
N GLU A 139 -1.69 3.47 1.88
CA GLU A 139 -0.55 3.12 1.04
C GLU A 139 -0.04 1.71 1.31
N ARG A 140 0.14 1.35 2.59
CA ARG A 140 0.72 0.05 2.95
C ARG A 140 -0.20 -1.11 2.66
N LEU A 141 -1.50 -0.96 2.93
CA LEU A 141 -2.48 -2.01 2.62
C LEU A 141 -2.63 -2.20 1.11
N ALA A 142 -2.82 -1.12 0.34
CA ALA A 142 -2.93 -1.22 -1.10
C ALA A 142 -1.66 -1.86 -1.72
N ALA A 143 -0.47 -1.44 -1.29
CA ALA A 143 0.80 -1.95 -1.84
C ALA A 143 1.08 -3.41 -1.50
N MET A 144 0.58 -3.92 -0.36
CA MET A 144 0.88 -5.29 0.10
C MET A 144 -0.22 -6.30 -0.22
N THR A 145 -1.48 -5.88 -0.26
CA THR A 145 -2.64 -6.78 -0.37
C THR A 145 -3.58 -6.46 -1.52
N GLY A 146 -3.46 -5.27 -2.14
CA GLY A 146 -4.40 -4.80 -3.16
C GLY A 146 -5.80 -4.48 -2.63
N LEU A 147 -6.02 -4.50 -1.30
CA LEU A 147 -7.30 -4.15 -0.70
C LEU A 147 -7.53 -2.64 -0.72
N GLU A 148 -8.78 -2.22 -0.94
CA GLU A 148 -9.18 -0.81 -0.88
C GLU A 148 -9.61 -0.43 0.53
N VAL A 149 -9.05 0.64 1.09
CA VAL A 149 -9.48 1.14 2.40
C VAL A 149 -10.72 2.03 2.24
N ALA A 150 -11.88 1.52 2.64
CA ALA A 150 -13.14 2.26 2.61
C ALA A 150 -13.24 3.32 3.70
N GLY A 151 -12.61 3.09 4.86
CA GLY A 151 -12.68 4.00 5.98
C GLY A 151 -11.66 3.70 7.07
N ILE A 152 -11.19 4.75 7.73
CA ILE A 152 -10.29 4.66 8.88
C ILE A 152 -10.90 5.46 10.03
N ASN A 153 -11.09 4.78 11.16
CA ASN A 153 -11.53 5.37 12.41
C ASN A 153 -10.36 5.39 13.38
N LEU A 154 -9.85 6.57 13.70
CA LEU A 154 -8.76 6.74 14.67
C LEU A 154 -9.32 7.26 15.99
N ARG A 155 -9.07 6.53 17.06
CA ARG A 155 -9.39 6.90 18.44
C ARG A 155 -8.10 7.21 19.19
N ILE A 156 -8.07 8.38 19.83
CA ILE A 156 -7.02 8.74 20.78
C ILE A 156 -7.43 8.21 22.16
N ASP A 157 -6.69 7.23 22.68
CA ASP A 157 -6.96 6.63 23.99
C ASP A 157 -6.23 7.31 25.14
N ASP A 158 -5.03 7.83 24.92
CA ASP A 158 -4.20 8.49 25.94
C ASP A 158 -3.27 9.54 25.30
N VAL A 159 -2.84 10.52 26.09
CA VAL A 159 -1.86 11.54 25.69
C VAL A 159 -0.79 11.61 26.77
N VAL A 160 0.45 11.30 26.40
CA VAL A 160 1.56 11.22 27.35
C VAL A 160 2.82 11.83 26.76
N THR A 161 3.77 12.19 27.62
CA THR A 161 5.09 12.60 27.15
C THR A 161 5.91 11.38 26.68
N PRO A 162 6.90 11.57 25.78
CA PRO A 162 7.77 10.46 25.36
C PRO A 162 8.53 9.82 26.52
N GLU A 163 8.92 10.62 27.52
CA GLU A 163 9.62 10.17 28.72
C GLU A 163 8.73 9.24 29.57
N GLU A 164 7.51 9.69 29.90
CA GLU A 164 6.53 8.86 30.65
C GLU A 164 6.19 7.56 29.90
N TYR A 165 6.12 7.61 28.57
CA TYR A 165 5.88 6.42 27.76
C TYR A 165 7.06 5.43 27.85
N ALA A 166 8.30 5.92 27.76
CA ALA A 166 9.50 5.09 27.87
C ALA A 166 9.65 4.47 29.28
N GLU A 167 9.34 5.23 30.33
CA GLU A 167 9.33 4.71 31.71
C GLU A 167 8.26 3.63 31.90
N ARG A 168 7.05 3.83 31.37
CA ARG A 168 5.96 2.86 31.41
C ARG A 168 6.36 1.55 30.70
N GLN A 169 7.03 1.65 29.56
CA GLN A 169 7.57 0.50 28.82
C GLN A 169 8.62 -0.26 29.64
N LYS A 170 9.59 0.46 30.22
CA LYS A 170 10.66 -0.14 31.02
C LYS A 170 10.12 -0.88 32.25
N HIS A 171 9.23 -0.23 33.01
CA HIS A 171 8.63 -0.82 34.21
C HIS A 171 7.84 -2.10 33.88
N LEU A 172 7.19 -2.14 32.71
CA LEU A 172 6.50 -3.34 32.26
C LEU A 172 7.48 -4.51 32.02
N ILE A 173 8.57 -4.24 31.31
CA ILE A 173 9.60 -5.24 30.97
C ILE A 173 10.27 -5.78 32.24
N ASP A 174 10.55 -4.91 33.21
CA ASP A 174 11.19 -5.30 34.47
C ASP A 174 10.29 -6.22 35.31
N ASN A 175 8.99 -5.94 35.37
CA ASN A 175 8.03 -6.79 36.09
C ASN A 175 7.91 -8.19 35.47
N LEU A 176 7.83 -8.28 34.14
CA LEU A 176 7.70 -9.58 33.47
C LEU A 176 8.95 -10.47 33.64
N LYS A 177 10.15 -9.88 33.75
CA LYS A 177 11.37 -10.65 34.03
C LYS A 177 11.43 -11.19 35.45
N ALA A 178 10.85 -10.48 36.41
CA ALA A 178 10.82 -10.92 37.79
C ALA A 178 9.93 -12.16 37.99
N ASP A 179 8.86 -12.27 37.21
CA ASP A 179 7.92 -13.41 37.28
C ASP A 179 8.47 -14.72 36.67
N ASP A 180 9.51 -14.66 35.83
CA ASP A 180 10.16 -15.84 35.22
C ASP A 180 11.30 -16.42 36.08
N GLU A 181 11.74 -15.72 37.14
CA GLU A 181 12.86 -16.14 38.01
C GLU A 181 12.42 -16.90 39.29
N ASP A 182 11.11 -17.12 39.50
CA ASP A 182 10.50 -17.90 40.61
C ASP A 182 9.91 -19.25 40.14
#